data_AF-A0A7Y4R5I3-F1
#
_entry.id   AF-A0A7Y4R5I3-F1
#
_cell.length_a   1.000
_cell.length_b   1.000
_cell.length_c   1.000
_cell.angle_alpha   90.00
_cell.angle_beta   90.00
_cell.angle_gamma   90.00
#
_symmetry.space_group_name_H-M   'P 1'
#
loop_
_entity.id
_entity.type
_entity.pdbx_description
1 polymer ?
#
loop_
_entity_poly.entity_id
_entity_poly.type
_entity_poly.pdbx_seq_one_letter_code
_entity_poly.pdbx_strand_id
1 'polypeptide(L)'
;MLDPQAAARAVAQPSEIESAASSSGYLQQAATRQSTPPDDIPLIKREVVLNAEADATLTRLVDLFRRSTGTRLSTSHALRALLKGVAHCMGSLEREAGRVGRLRLPSNARGREAERERFEHRLAGVVVNGMRASAAYERDDK
;
A
#
# COMPACT_ATOMS: atom_id res chain seq x y z
N MET A 1 6.45 9.50 -53.66
CA MET A 1 5.54 10.66 -53.84
C MET A 1 4.24 10.27 -53.15
N LEU A 2 4.02 10.76 -51.93
CA LEU A 2 2.90 10.38 -51.06
C LEU A 2 1.66 11.22 -51.41
N ASP A 3 0.52 10.56 -51.61
CA ASP A 3 -0.73 11.17 -52.09
C ASP A 3 -1.49 11.89 -50.94
N PRO A 4 -1.67 13.22 -51.01
CA PRO A 4 -2.32 14.01 -49.97
C PRO A 4 -3.84 13.83 -49.87
N GLN A 5 -4.49 13.08 -50.76
CA GLN A 5 -5.95 12.88 -50.72
C GLN A 5 -6.42 11.80 -49.73
N ALA A 6 -5.52 10.95 -49.21
CA ALA A 6 -5.87 9.94 -48.23
C ALA A 6 -6.21 10.50 -46.82
N ALA A 7 -5.75 11.72 -46.51
CA ALA A 7 -5.94 12.34 -45.19
C ALA A 7 -7.30 13.04 -45.01
N ALA A 8 -8.10 13.20 -46.07
CA ALA A 8 -9.35 13.96 -46.03
C ALA A 8 -10.61 13.11 -45.74
N ARG A 9 -10.50 11.78 -45.60
CA ARG A 9 -11.66 10.87 -45.44
C ARG A 9 -11.88 10.34 -44.02
N ALA A 10 -11.10 10.79 -43.04
CA ALA A 10 -11.21 10.30 -41.65
C ALA A 10 -12.05 11.19 -40.72
N VAL A 11 -12.70 12.24 -41.23
CA VAL A 11 -13.53 13.17 -40.44
C VAL A 11 -14.95 13.22 -41.00
N ALA A 12 -15.69 12.14 -40.81
CA ALA A 12 -17.14 12.12 -41.04
C ALA A 12 -17.81 11.31 -39.92
N GLN A 13 -18.46 12.05 -39.02
CA GLN A 13 -19.33 11.54 -37.95
C GLN A 13 -20.48 10.71 -38.51
N PRO A 14 -20.97 9.69 -37.78
CA PRO A 14 -22.35 9.24 -37.91
C PRO A 14 -23.22 9.93 -36.86
N SER A 15 -24.19 10.66 -37.40
CA SER A 15 -25.33 11.30 -36.77
C SER A 15 -26.30 10.30 -36.12
N GLU A 16 -26.98 10.80 -35.09
CA GLU A 16 -28.10 10.22 -34.35
C GLU A 16 -29.23 9.68 -35.25
N ILE A 17 -29.78 8.53 -34.86
CA ILE A 17 -31.16 8.15 -35.19
C ILE A 17 -31.81 7.68 -33.89
N GLU A 18 -32.67 8.53 -33.33
CA GLU A 18 -33.73 8.15 -32.40
C GLU A 18 -34.85 7.41 -33.17
N SER A 19 -35.36 6.32 -32.61
CA SER A 19 -36.81 6.05 -32.64
C SER A 19 -37.19 4.93 -31.67
N ALA A 20 -38.06 5.31 -30.74
CA ALA A 20 -38.75 4.46 -29.79
C ALA A 20 -39.73 3.49 -30.47
N ALA A 21 -39.95 2.31 -29.87
CA ALA A 21 -41.22 1.95 -29.24
C ALA A 21 -41.38 0.43 -29.03
N SER A 22 -41.93 0.09 -27.85
CA SER A 22 -42.69 -1.13 -27.51
C SER A 22 -41.85 -2.40 -27.28
N SER A 23 -42.00 -3.18 -26.19
CA SER A 23 -43.26 -3.61 -25.57
C SER A 23 -43.02 -4.19 -24.17
N SER A 24 -43.98 -3.96 -23.28
CA SER A 24 -44.42 -4.74 -22.12
C SER A 24 -43.60 -5.96 -21.68
N GLY A 25 -43.09 -5.87 -20.46
CA GLY A 25 -43.69 -6.57 -19.33
C GLY A 25 -43.37 -8.04 -19.18
N TYR A 26 -42.39 -8.37 -18.33
CA TYR A 26 -42.52 -9.46 -17.37
C TYR A 26 -41.79 -9.06 -16.08
N LEU A 27 -42.55 -9.05 -15.00
CA LEU A 27 -42.02 -9.12 -13.63
C LEU A 27 -41.11 -10.35 -13.54
N GLN A 28 -39.81 -10.14 -13.38
CA GLN A 28 -38.94 -11.15 -12.80
C GLN A 28 -37.97 -10.48 -11.84
N GLN A 29 -38.48 -10.34 -10.62
CA GLN A 29 -37.79 -10.49 -9.35
C GLN A 29 -36.36 -11.06 -9.49
N ALA A 30 -35.38 -10.18 -9.64
CA ALA A 30 -34.00 -10.47 -9.28
C ALA A 30 -33.78 -9.78 -7.94
N ALA A 31 -33.68 -10.60 -6.90
CA ALA A 31 -33.32 -10.21 -5.56
C ALA A 31 -32.28 -9.09 -5.57
N THR A 32 -32.49 -8.11 -4.71
CA THR A 32 -31.44 -7.25 -4.17
C THR A 32 -30.26 -8.14 -3.79
N ARG A 33 -29.31 -8.29 -4.71
CA ARG A 33 -27.95 -8.67 -4.34
C ARG A 33 -27.49 -7.50 -3.49
N GLN A 34 -27.66 -7.64 -2.18
CA GLN A 34 -26.78 -6.99 -1.23
C GLN A 34 -25.39 -7.37 -1.70
N SER A 35 -24.77 -6.47 -2.47
CA SER A 35 -23.35 -6.53 -2.73
C SER A 35 -22.73 -6.36 -1.37
N THR A 36 -22.44 -7.47 -0.69
CA THR A 36 -21.29 -7.49 0.22
C THR A 36 -20.18 -6.75 -0.50
N PRO A 37 -19.63 -5.67 0.08
CA PRO A 37 -18.47 -5.05 -0.53
C PRO A 37 -17.45 -6.18 -0.75
N PRO A 38 -16.80 -6.24 -1.92
CA PRO A 38 -15.76 -7.22 -2.14
C PRO A 38 -14.64 -6.91 -1.14
N ASP A 39 -14.64 -7.60 0.00
CA ASP A 39 -13.73 -7.39 1.13
C ASP A 39 -12.26 -7.71 0.80
N ASP A 40 -11.98 -8.07 -0.45
CA ASP A 40 -10.65 -8.51 -0.89
C ASP A 40 -10.25 -7.94 -2.27
N ILE A 41 -10.74 -6.75 -2.65
CA ILE A 41 -10.08 -6.03 -3.75
C ILE A 41 -8.72 -5.58 -3.23
N PRO A 42 -7.58 -6.06 -3.79
CA PRO A 42 -6.27 -5.59 -3.39
C PRO A 42 -6.15 -4.11 -3.74
N LEU A 43 -6.26 -3.28 -2.71
CA LEU A 43 -6.12 -1.84 -2.83
C LEU A 43 -4.63 -1.52 -2.92
N ILE A 44 -4.14 -1.21 -4.13
CA ILE A 44 -2.77 -0.73 -4.37
C ILE A 44 -2.69 0.71 -3.85
N LYS A 45 -2.50 0.88 -2.54
CA LYS A 45 -2.75 2.18 -1.90
C LYS A 45 -1.53 3.09 -1.75
N ARG A 46 -0.29 2.58 -1.81
CA ARG A 46 0.92 3.37 -1.50
C ARG A 46 2.17 2.83 -2.21
N GLU A 47 2.80 3.67 -3.02
CA GLU A 47 4.18 3.47 -3.50
C GLU A 47 5.15 4.04 -2.46
N VAL A 48 6.13 3.24 -2.06
CA VAL A 48 7.17 3.65 -1.11
C VAL A 48 8.47 3.79 -1.88
N VAL A 49 9.06 4.98 -1.82
CA VAL A 49 10.41 5.19 -2.37
C VAL A 49 11.41 4.68 -1.35
N LEU A 50 12.11 3.60 -1.70
CA LEU A 50 13.16 3.03 -0.88
C LEU A 50 14.51 3.57 -1.34
N ASN A 51 15.36 3.94 -0.38
CA ASN A 51 16.78 4.06 -0.67
C ASN A 51 17.40 2.65 -0.78
N ALA A 52 18.65 2.58 -1.26
CA ALA A 52 19.32 1.30 -1.50
C ALA A 52 19.42 0.42 -0.24
N GLU A 53 19.62 1.03 0.93
CA GLU A 53 19.73 0.31 2.21
C GLU A 53 18.38 -0.29 2.65
N ALA A 54 17.30 0.48 2.51
CA ALA A 54 15.95 0.04 2.84
C ALA A 54 15.48 -1.07 1.90
N ASP A 55 15.79 -0.99 0.61
CA ASP A 55 15.48 -2.03 -0.37
C ASP A 55 16.26 -3.34 -0.09
N ALA A 56 17.56 -3.22 0.23
CA ALA A 56 18.37 -4.37 0.63
C ALA A 56 17.84 -5.04 1.90
N THR A 57 17.42 -4.24 2.89
CA THR A 57 16.81 -4.74 4.13
C THR A 57 15.49 -5.47 3.87
N LEU A 58 14.63 -4.90 3.02
CA LEU A 58 13.36 -5.49 2.65
C LEU A 58 13.55 -6.81 1.88
N THR A 59 14.50 -6.84 0.94
CA THR A 59 14.87 -8.06 0.21
C THR A 59 15.35 -9.14 1.18
N ARG A 60 16.24 -8.80 2.12
CA ARG A 60 16.72 -9.73 3.14
C ARG A 60 15.59 -10.28 4.01
N LEU A 61 14.61 -9.45 4.37
CA LEU A 61 13.43 -9.86 5.13
C LEU A 61 12.56 -10.85 4.34
N VAL A 62 12.30 -10.58 3.06
CA VAL A 62 11.55 -11.49 2.18
C VAL A 62 12.25 -12.84 2.08
N ASP A 63 13.56 -12.84 1.86
CA ASP A 63 14.33 -14.08 1.72
C ASP A 63 14.42 -14.86 3.03
N LEU A 64 14.50 -14.17 4.17
CA LEU A 64 14.38 -14.80 5.48
C LEU A 64 13.06 -15.57 5.59
N PHE A 65 11.93 -14.92 5.27
CA PHE A 65 10.64 -15.58 5.35
C PHE A 65 10.53 -16.75 4.37
N ARG A 66 10.94 -16.58 3.12
CA ARG A 66 10.97 -17.66 2.12
C ARG A 66 11.73 -18.89 2.61
N ARG A 67 12.94 -18.70 3.16
CA ARG A 67 13.74 -19.79 3.71
C ARG A 67 13.07 -20.46 4.90
N SER A 68 12.46 -19.67 5.79
CA SER A 68 11.83 -20.20 7.00
C SER A 68 10.52 -20.95 6.75
N THR A 69 9.74 -20.55 5.73
CA THR A 69 8.43 -21.15 5.43
C THR A 69 8.48 -22.15 4.29
N GLY A 70 9.55 -22.16 3.48
CA GLY A 70 9.62 -22.93 2.24
C GLY A 70 8.67 -22.43 1.13
N THR A 71 8.05 -21.27 1.29
CA THR A 71 7.05 -20.74 0.35
C THR A 71 7.58 -19.60 -0.51
N ARG A 72 7.03 -19.47 -1.72
CA ARG A 72 7.32 -18.35 -2.61
C ARG A 72 6.54 -17.12 -2.14
N LEU A 73 7.21 -16.21 -1.43
CA LEU A 73 6.64 -14.96 -0.94
C LEU A 73 7.03 -13.79 -1.85
N SER A 74 6.13 -12.82 -2.03
CA SER A 74 6.46 -11.51 -2.62
C SER A 74 6.73 -10.46 -1.54
N THR A 75 7.29 -9.32 -1.93
CA THR A 75 7.49 -8.16 -1.05
C THR A 75 6.22 -7.73 -0.33
N SER A 76 5.08 -7.73 -1.03
CA SER A 76 3.78 -7.40 -0.44
C SER A 76 3.34 -8.38 0.65
N HIS A 77 3.75 -9.66 0.60
CA HIS A 77 3.47 -10.60 1.67
C HIS A 77 4.29 -10.28 2.92
N ALA A 78 5.59 -10.07 2.76
CA ALA A 78 6.48 -9.72 3.87
C ALA A 78 6.06 -8.39 4.52
N LEU A 79 5.74 -7.38 3.72
CA LEU A 79 5.30 -6.08 4.23
C LEU A 79 3.96 -6.16 4.98
N ARG A 80 2.97 -6.90 4.44
CA ARG A 80 1.70 -7.12 5.16
C ARG A 80 1.91 -7.85 6.48
N ALA A 81 2.78 -8.86 6.52
CA ALA A 81 3.10 -9.57 7.76
C ALA A 81 3.80 -8.66 8.78
N LEU A 82 4.76 -7.85 8.33
CA LEU A 82 5.42 -6.84 9.17
C LEU A 82 4.41 -5.86 9.76
N LEU A 83 3.50 -5.33 8.94
CA LEU A 83 2.47 -4.39 9.39
C LEU A 83 1.48 -5.01 10.38
N LYS A 84 1.16 -6.31 10.25
CA LYS A 84 0.37 -7.03 11.27
C LYS A 84 1.10 -7.08 12.62
N GLY A 85 2.41 -7.34 12.61
CA GLY A 85 3.23 -7.29 13.83
C GLY A 85 3.32 -5.87 14.44
N VAL A 86 3.45 -4.85 13.60
CA VAL A 86 3.40 -3.44 14.03
C VAL A 86 2.06 -3.10 14.67
N ALA A 87 0.95 -3.51 14.05
CA ALA A 87 -0.40 -3.28 14.57
C ALA A 87 -0.59 -3.92 15.96
N HIS A 88 -0.06 -5.13 16.15
CA HIS A 88 -0.06 -5.80 17.46
C HIS A 88 0.68 -4.98 18.53
N CYS A 89 1.77 -4.31 18.15
CA CYS A 89 2.60 -3.51 19.07
C CYS A 89 2.14 -2.04 19.21
N MET A 90 1.00 -1.64 18.63
CA MET A 90 0.66 -0.22 18.44
C MET A 90 0.62 0.58 19.74
N GLY A 91 -0.01 0.04 20.80
CA GLY A 91 -0.08 0.75 22.09
C GLY A 91 1.31 1.01 22.72
N SER A 92 2.26 0.08 22.54
CA SER A 92 3.64 0.26 22.98
C SER A 92 4.38 1.28 22.11
N LEU A 93 4.14 1.26 20.80
CA LEU A 93 4.70 2.24 19.87
C LEU A 93 4.23 3.66 20.18
N GLU A 94 2.94 3.87 20.50
CA GLU A 94 2.39 5.17 20.88
C GLU A 94 3.05 5.73 22.13
N ARG A 95 3.27 4.89 23.16
CA ARG A 95 3.97 5.29 24.39
C ARG A 95 5.42 5.70 24.12
N GLU A 96 6.16 4.91 23.35
CA GLU A 96 7.55 5.23 22.99
C GLU A 96 7.64 6.46 22.09
N ALA A 97 6.71 6.63 21.15
CA ALA A 97 6.62 7.81 20.30
C ALA A 97 6.41 9.08 21.16
N GLY A 98 5.57 9.00 22.20
CA GLY A 98 5.37 10.08 23.16
C GLY A 98 6.66 10.52 23.86
N ARG A 99 7.59 9.60 24.13
CA ARG A 99 8.89 9.89 24.78
C ARG A 99 9.89 10.58 23.86
N VAL A 100 9.85 10.30 22.57
CA VAL A 100 10.75 10.93 21.59
C VAL A 100 10.43 12.42 21.38
N GLY A 101 9.20 12.82 21.66
CA GLY A 101 8.76 14.21 21.61
C GLY A 101 8.65 14.75 20.18
N ARG A 102 8.52 16.08 20.05
CA ARG A 102 8.36 16.73 18.75
C ARG A 102 9.66 16.64 17.94
N LEU A 103 9.59 16.01 16.78
CA LEU A 103 10.64 16.00 15.78
C LEU A 103 10.33 16.99 14.66
N ARG A 104 11.35 17.68 14.15
CA ARG A 104 11.23 18.48 12.94
C ARG A 104 11.60 17.62 11.74
N LEU A 105 10.73 17.61 10.72
CA LEU A 105 11.01 16.92 9.47
C LEU A 105 12.19 17.60 8.73
N PRO A 106 13.27 16.89 8.39
CA PRO A 106 14.37 17.43 7.59
C PRO A 106 13.94 17.69 6.14
N SER A 107 14.66 18.60 5.49
CA SER A 107 14.41 18.93 4.07
C SER A 107 14.88 17.81 3.14
N ASN A 108 14.17 17.64 2.02
CA ASN A 108 14.56 16.74 0.93
C ASN A 108 15.57 17.36 -0.04
N ALA A 109 16.06 18.57 0.23
CA ALA A 109 17.12 19.19 -0.56
C ALA A 109 18.41 18.34 -0.54
N ARG A 110 19.19 18.46 -1.62
CA ARG A 110 20.53 17.85 -1.71
C ARG A 110 21.44 18.43 -0.63
N GLY A 111 22.28 17.58 -0.01
CA GLY A 111 23.19 17.96 1.07
C GLY A 111 22.59 17.83 2.47
N ARG A 112 21.36 17.32 2.59
CA ARG A 112 20.66 17.07 3.87
C ARG A 112 20.51 15.58 4.19
N GLU A 113 21.23 14.72 3.46
CA GLU A 113 21.17 13.25 3.59
C GLU A 113 21.40 12.80 5.02
N ALA A 114 22.45 13.31 5.67
CA ALA A 114 22.79 12.96 7.06
C ALA A 114 21.72 13.39 8.07
N GLU A 115 21.01 14.49 7.83
CA GLU A 115 19.89 14.91 8.69
C GLU A 115 18.69 13.99 8.53
N ARG A 116 18.39 13.56 7.29
CA ARG A 116 17.35 12.57 7.00
C ARG A 116 17.68 11.23 7.66
N GLU A 117 18.91 10.75 7.51
CA GLU A 117 19.36 9.50 8.11
C GLU A 117 19.26 9.53 9.65
N ARG A 118 19.71 10.63 10.30
CA ARG A 118 19.56 10.79 11.76
C ARG A 118 18.09 10.82 12.18
N PHE A 119 17.23 11.47 11.42
CA PHE A 119 15.80 11.50 11.67
C PHE A 119 15.19 10.09 11.57
N GLU A 120 15.51 9.35 10.51
CA GLU A 120 15.08 7.96 10.30
C GLU A 120 15.59 7.04 11.41
N HIS A 121 16.84 7.19 11.84
CA HIS A 121 17.42 6.41 12.93
C HIS A 121 16.68 6.65 14.26
N ARG A 122 16.27 7.89 14.55
CA ARG A 122 15.45 8.20 15.72
C ARG A 122 14.07 7.53 15.64
N LEU A 123 13.44 7.52 14.47
CA LEU A 123 12.18 6.82 14.27
C LEU A 123 12.36 5.30 14.41
N ALA A 124 13.44 4.73 13.87
CA ALA A 124 13.76 3.32 14.02
C ALA A 124 13.93 2.93 15.51
N GLY A 125 14.53 3.81 16.31
CA GLY A 125 14.63 3.63 17.77
C GLY A 125 13.27 3.48 18.46
N VAL A 126 12.27 4.30 18.06
CA VAL A 126 10.89 4.17 18.56
C VAL A 126 10.32 2.80 18.22
N VAL A 127 10.49 2.37 16.96
CA VAL A 127 9.96 1.10 16.48
C VAL A 127 10.55 -0.07 17.27
N VAL A 128 11.88 -0.11 17.40
CA VAL A 128 12.58 -1.16 18.14
C VAL A 128 12.15 -1.20 19.61
N ASN A 129 12.10 -0.05 20.27
CA ASN A 129 11.71 0.02 21.68
C ASN A 129 10.25 -0.37 21.89
N GLY A 130 9.35 0.09 21.01
CA GLY A 130 7.92 -0.26 21.10
C GLY A 130 7.67 -1.74 20.89
N MET A 131 8.34 -2.37 19.93
CA MET A 131 8.25 -3.82 19.71
C MET A 131 8.81 -4.62 20.90
N ARG A 132 9.95 -4.21 21.45
CA ARG A 132 10.55 -4.86 22.64
C ARG A 132 9.65 -4.75 23.87
N ALA A 133 9.09 -3.56 24.11
CA ALA A 133 8.17 -3.33 25.22
C ALA A 133 6.93 -4.24 25.11
N SER A 134 6.37 -4.41 23.91
CA SER A 134 5.23 -5.29 23.68
C SER A 134 5.54 -6.75 24.03
N ALA A 135 6.70 -7.26 23.62
CA ALA A 135 7.10 -8.65 23.88
C ALA A 135 7.41 -8.93 25.37
N ALA A 136 7.74 -7.89 26.15
CA ALA A 136 7.96 -8.03 27.59
C ALA A 136 6.63 -8.28 28.34
N TYR A 137 5.58 -7.52 28.02
CA TYR A 137 4.27 -7.69 28.66
C TYR A 137 3.64 -9.07 28.39
N GLU A 138 3.84 -9.65 27.21
CA GLU A 138 3.35 -11.02 26.91
C GLU A 138 3.98 -12.13 27.75
N ARG A 139 5.15 -11.88 28.36
CA ARG A 139 5.83 -12.86 29.23
C ARG A 139 5.31 -12.83 30.66
N ASP A 140 4.79 -11.69 31.10
CA ASP A 140 4.28 -11.50 32.45
C ASP A 140 2.81 -11.97 32.60
N ASP A 141 2.10 -12.14 31.47
CA ASP A 141 0.71 -12.63 31.41
C ASP A 141 0.57 -14.17 31.31
N LYS A 142 1.67 -14.93 31.45
CA LYS A 142 1.69 -16.41 31.44
C LYS A 142 2.15 -16.98 32.76
#